data_AF-A0A9D9MLL3-F1
#
_entry.id   AF-A0A9D9MLL3-F1
#
_cell.length_a   1.000
_cell.length_b   1.000
_cell.length_c   1.000
_cell.angle_alpha   90.00
_cell.angle_beta   90.00
_cell.angle_gamma   90.00
#
_symmetry.space_group_name_H-M   'P 1'
#
loop_
_entity.id
_entity.type
_entity.pdbx_description
1 polymer ?
#
loop_
_entity_poly.entity_id
_entity_poly.type
_entity_poly.pdbx_seq_one_letter_code
_entity_poly.pdbx_strand_id
1 'polypeptide(L)'
;MDTTQRFIIFINGNRGPKANHETTDNRLHVKDPTGYWYAIDDTILKRFPGVTPVYFDGHHPVGTSQHRTEFNFAKSYFFSRFCWISKRSRWVLNKKPNPEGFQVRVQNGQIAGENLLNYFAQKGIQLDQIKIDIVCHSMGYAYSLGMFDALKSKVKFGKLLILSPENASAQGRDWSYFDEVWQYGARADDKQSDPICYQDGIAPQVAVPGIETVPHASGGRIFIPTSWPRNKKGFIKSHHLLYYQWFHEIKPGDRGYFQLTN
;
A
#
# COMPACT_ATOMS: atom_id res chain seq x y z
N MET A 1 1.27 33.29 -9.16
CA MET A 1 0.86 32.03 -9.82
C MET A 1 1.42 30.91 -8.96
N ASP A 2 0.59 29.96 -8.54
CA ASP A 2 1.06 28.80 -7.78
C ASP A 2 1.98 27.98 -8.68
N THR A 3 3.28 27.96 -8.36
CA THR A 3 4.30 27.21 -9.11
C THR A 3 4.46 25.78 -8.61
N THR A 4 3.58 25.33 -7.71
CA THR A 4 3.66 24.00 -7.10
C THR A 4 3.47 22.91 -8.15
N GLN A 5 4.50 22.08 -8.34
CA GLN A 5 4.45 20.88 -9.15
C GLN A 5 4.01 19.71 -8.27
N ARG A 6 2.92 19.04 -8.67
CA ARG A 6 2.36 17.92 -7.93
C ARG A 6 2.68 16.59 -8.60
N PHE A 7 3.19 15.64 -7.83
CA PHE A 7 3.50 14.29 -8.26
C PHE A 7 2.66 13.28 -7.48
N ILE A 8 2.27 12.18 -8.12
CA ILE A 8 1.69 11.01 -7.45
C ILE A 8 2.58 9.81 -7.69
N ILE A 9 3.04 9.20 -6.60
CA ILE A 9 3.98 8.09 -6.63
C ILE A 9 3.24 6.79 -6.39
N PHE A 10 3.32 5.87 -7.35
CA PHE A 10 2.80 4.52 -7.23
C PHE A 10 3.90 3.53 -6.85
N ILE A 11 3.76 2.88 -5.70
CA ILE A 11 4.74 1.92 -5.15
C ILE A 11 4.07 0.55 -4.98
N ASN A 12 4.38 -0.38 -5.88
CA ASN A 12 3.77 -1.71 -5.90
C ASN A 12 4.32 -2.61 -4.75
N GLY A 13 3.74 -3.80 -4.63
CA GLY A 13 4.18 -4.82 -3.67
C GLY A 13 4.80 -6.05 -4.33
N ASN A 14 4.70 -7.20 -3.66
CA ASN A 14 5.19 -8.47 -4.22
C ASN A 14 4.47 -8.82 -5.54
N ARG A 15 5.24 -9.15 -6.60
CA ARG A 15 4.79 -9.41 -7.98
C ARG A 15 4.40 -10.88 -8.20
N GLY A 16 4.37 -11.68 -7.14
CA GLY A 16 4.01 -13.08 -7.15
C GLY A 16 5.20 -14.03 -7.37
N PRO A 17 4.93 -15.35 -7.37
CA PRO A 17 5.97 -16.38 -7.33
C PRO A 17 6.97 -16.34 -8.50
N LYS A 18 6.51 -15.93 -9.69
CA LYS A 18 7.39 -15.85 -10.88
C LYS A 18 8.53 -14.87 -10.72
N ALA A 19 8.31 -13.78 -9.98
CA ALA A 19 9.30 -12.75 -9.73
C ALA A 19 10.06 -12.94 -8.41
N ASN A 20 9.83 -14.03 -7.66
CA ASN A 20 10.35 -14.19 -6.30
C ASN A 20 11.88 -14.25 -6.18
N HIS A 21 12.58 -14.42 -7.30
CA HIS A 21 14.04 -14.39 -7.40
C HIS A 21 14.59 -12.98 -7.71
N GLU A 22 13.71 -12.02 -7.97
CA GLU A 22 14.04 -10.62 -8.27
C GLU A 22 13.89 -9.75 -7.02
N THR A 23 14.44 -8.55 -7.08
CA THR A 23 14.25 -7.50 -6.07
C THR A 23 14.14 -6.14 -6.76
N THR A 24 13.63 -5.14 -6.05
CA THR A 24 13.59 -3.74 -6.49
C THR A 24 14.92 -3.25 -7.05
N ASP A 25 14.86 -2.41 -8.10
CA ASP A 25 16.03 -1.70 -8.65
C ASP A 25 16.13 -0.25 -8.12
N ASN A 26 15.18 0.18 -7.29
CA ASN A 26 15.04 1.52 -6.72
C ASN A 26 14.95 2.66 -7.75
N ARG A 27 14.60 2.37 -9.00
CA ARG A 27 14.55 3.37 -10.06
C ARG A 27 13.18 4.01 -10.17
N LEU A 28 13.19 5.27 -10.59
CA LEU A 28 12.00 5.98 -11.00
C LEU A 28 11.59 5.53 -12.40
N HIS A 29 10.32 5.26 -12.60
CA HIS A 29 9.71 5.02 -13.89
C HIS A 29 8.59 6.02 -14.15
N VAL A 30 8.47 6.49 -15.39
CA VAL A 30 7.39 7.42 -15.82
C VAL A 30 6.12 6.68 -16.29
N LYS A 31 6.15 5.34 -16.27
CA LYS A 31 5.05 4.41 -16.55
C LYS A 31 5.23 3.18 -15.67
N ASP A 32 4.16 2.45 -15.37
CA ASP A 32 4.24 1.18 -14.64
C ASP A 32 5.16 0.20 -15.40
N PRO A 33 6.33 -0.17 -14.83
CA PRO A 33 7.29 -1.04 -15.52
C PRO A 33 6.85 -2.51 -15.56
N THR A 34 5.80 -2.88 -14.80
CA THR A 34 5.48 -4.28 -14.49
C THR A 34 4.04 -4.68 -14.85
N GLY A 35 3.16 -3.70 -15.11
CA GLY A 35 1.73 -3.93 -15.29
C GLY A 35 1.02 -4.34 -13.99
N TYR A 36 1.60 -4.03 -12.83
CA TYR A 36 1.09 -4.39 -11.51
C TYR A 36 -0.22 -3.69 -11.15
N TRP A 37 -0.41 -2.46 -11.61
CA TRP A 37 -1.50 -1.59 -11.17
C TRP A 37 -2.82 -1.85 -11.89
N TYR A 38 -2.81 -2.63 -12.96
CA TYR A 38 -3.97 -2.97 -13.78
C TYR A 38 -4.71 -1.70 -14.24
N ALA A 39 -5.92 -1.45 -13.72
CA ALA A 39 -6.72 -0.25 -14.02
C ALA A 39 -6.93 0.64 -12.77
N ILE A 40 -6.27 0.32 -11.65
CA ILE A 40 -6.44 1.04 -10.39
C ILE A 40 -5.75 2.39 -10.46
N ASP A 41 -4.53 2.44 -10.98
CA ASP A 41 -3.79 3.70 -11.18
C ASP A 41 -4.55 4.64 -12.13
N ASP A 42 -5.06 4.13 -13.26
CA ASP A 42 -5.94 4.90 -14.17
C ASP A 42 -7.15 5.50 -13.44
N THR A 43 -7.78 4.72 -12.55
CA THR A 43 -8.93 5.19 -11.76
C THR A 43 -8.53 6.28 -10.78
N ILE A 44 -7.39 6.12 -10.11
CA ILE A 44 -6.89 7.11 -9.17
C ILE A 44 -6.49 8.38 -9.92
N LEU A 45 -5.78 8.27 -11.05
CA LEU A 45 -5.33 9.42 -11.84
C LEU A 45 -6.50 10.25 -12.38
N LYS A 46 -7.63 9.63 -12.72
CA LYS A 46 -8.87 10.36 -13.05
C LYS A 46 -9.37 11.24 -11.90
N ARG A 47 -9.07 10.90 -10.65
CA ARG A 47 -9.40 11.69 -9.44
C ARG A 47 -8.32 12.70 -9.08
N PHE A 48 -7.18 12.72 -9.78
CA PHE A 48 -6.03 13.60 -9.56
C PHE A 48 -5.64 14.32 -10.86
N PRO A 49 -6.53 15.14 -11.43
CA PRO A 49 -6.25 15.81 -12.70
C PRO A 49 -5.03 16.74 -12.58
N GLY A 50 -4.17 16.73 -13.61
CA GLY A 50 -2.99 17.59 -13.68
C GLY A 50 -1.79 17.15 -12.83
N VAL A 51 -1.89 16.04 -12.09
CA VAL A 51 -0.79 15.48 -11.31
C VAL A 51 0.11 14.61 -12.18
N THR A 52 1.43 14.69 -11.98
CA THR A 52 2.40 13.87 -12.73
C THR A 52 2.60 12.50 -12.06
N PRO A 53 2.24 11.38 -12.71
CA PRO A 53 2.48 10.06 -12.15
C PRO A 53 3.93 9.62 -12.30
N VAL A 54 4.46 8.98 -11.26
CA VAL A 54 5.73 8.23 -11.30
C VAL A 54 5.59 6.92 -10.54
N TYR A 55 6.41 5.93 -10.87
CA TYR A 55 6.28 4.56 -10.40
C TYR A 55 7.63 4.06 -9.87
N PHE A 56 7.58 3.24 -8.82
CA PHE A 56 8.72 2.52 -8.27
C PHE A 56 8.36 1.05 -8.06
N ASP A 57 9.25 0.14 -8.43
CA ASP A 57 9.10 -1.29 -8.15
C ASP A 57 9.47 -1.59 -6.69
N GLY A 58 8.53 -1.55 -5.76
CA GLY A 58 8.68 -1.96 -4.35
C GLY A 58 8.80 -3.47 -4.14
N HIS A 59 8.91 -4.28 -5.21
CA HIS A 59 9.01 -5.73 -5.12
C HIS A 59 10.15 -6.23 -4.25
N HIS A 60 9.85 -7.17 -3.37
CA HIS A 60 10.84 -7.97 -2.67
C HIS A 60 10.39 -9.44 -2.59
N PRO A 61 11.34 -10.39 -2.51
CA PRO A 61 11.05 -11.81 -2.33
C PRO A 61 10.22 -12.11 -1.08
N VAL A 62 9.54 -13.26 -1.07
CA VAL A 62 8.81 -13.80 0.08
C VAL A 62 9.69 -13.92 1.34
N GLY A 63 11.01 -14.00 1.17
CA GLY A 63 11.99 -13.95 2.26
C GLY A 63 11.82 -12.74 3.19
N THR A 64 11.41 -11.60 2.63
CA THR A 64 11.19 -10.36 3.38
C THR A 64 9.75 -10.20 3.87
N SER A 65 8.88 -11.15 3.52
CA SER A 65 7.47 -11.14 3.90
C SER A 65 7.25 -11.63 5.34
N GLN A 66 6.06 -11.42 5.91
CA GLN A 66 5.66 -12.14 7.14
C GLN A 66 5.72 -13.67 7.00
N HIS A 67 5.47 -14.20 5.80
CA HIS A 67 5.51 -15.66 5.56
C HIS A 67 6.93 -16.19 5.61
N ARG A 68 7.94 -15.36 5.30
CA ARG A 68 9.38 -15.66 5.27
C ARG A 68 9.81 -16.74 4.26
N THR A 69 8.93 -17.67 3.91
CA THR A 69 9.18 -18.75 2.94
C THR A 69 7.94 -19.05 2.12
N GLU A 70 8.13 -19.56 0.89
CA GLU A 70 7.02 -20.02 0.05
C GLU A 70 6.26 -21.19 0.69
N PHE A 71 6.97 -22.07 1.42
CA PHE A 71 6.35 -23.17 2.16
C PHE A 71 5.34 -22.68 3.22
N ASN A 72 5.72 -21.66 4.00
CA ASN A 72 4.81 -21.08 5.00
C ASN A 72 3.61 -20.39 4.35
N PHE A 73 3.83 -19.72 3.22
CA PHE A 73 2.75 -19.14 2.43
C PHE A 73 1.79 -20.22 1.92
N ALA A 74 2.31 -21.28 1.29
CA ALA A 74 1.52 -22.39 0.76
C ALA A 74 0.75 -23.13 1.85
N LYS A 75 1.38 -23.35 3.01
CA LYS A 75 0.74 -23.90 4.21
C LYS A 75 -0.45 -23.04 4.65
N SER A 76 -0.23 -21.74 4.81
CA SER A 76 -1.28 -20.78 5.20
C SER A 76 -2.43 -20.76 4.20
N TYR A 77 -2.11 -20.75 2.90
CA TYR A 77 -3.08 -20.82 1.82
C TYR A 77 -3.94 -22.08 1.90
N PHE A 78 -3.32 -23.26 2.02
CA PHE A 78 -4.03 -24.53 2.10
C PHE A 78 -4.99 -24.59 3.29
N PHE A 79 -4.51 -24.26 4.50
CA PHE A 79 -5.34 -24.35 5.70
C PHE A 79 -6.45 -23.30 5.77
N SER A 80 -6.28 -22.14 5.11
CA SER A 80 -7.34 -21.13 5.05
C SER A 80 -8.62 -21.62 4.39
N ARG A 81 -8.52 -22.56 3.45
CA ARG A 81 -9.65 -23.10 2.69
C ARG A 81 -10.62 -23.92 3.53
N PHE A 82 -10.17 -24.44 4.66
CA PHE A 82 -10.97 -25.27 5.57
C PHE A 82 -11.56 -24.47 6.73
N CYS A 83 -11.30 -23.16 6.80
CA CYS A 83 -11.74 -22.29 7.89
C CYS A 83 -12.96 -21.44 7.49
N TRP A 84 -14.12 -22.09 7.35
CA TRP A 84 -15.39 -21.48 6.89
C TRP A 84 -16.22 -20.73 7.95
N ILE A 85 -15.95 -20.99 9.24
CA ILE A 85 -16.72 -20.44 10.38
C ILE A 85 -15.82 -19.54 11.24
N SER A 86 -14.57 -19.97 11.45
CA SER A 86 -13.64 -19.21 12.28
C SER A 86 -13.28 -17.87 11.63
N LYS A 87 -13.39 -16.80 12.42
CA LYS A 87 -13.01 -15.43 12.05
C LYS A 87 -11.66 -15.01 12.61
N ARG A 88 -11.21 -15.68 13.69
CA ARG A 88 -9.95 -15.37 14.37
C ARG A 88 -8.92 -16.43 14.04
N SER A 89 -7.88 -16.02 13.33
CA SER A 89 -6.75 -16.91 13.08
C SER A 89 -5.75 -16.85 14.23
N ARG A 90 -5.42 -18.03 14.77
CA ARG A 90 -4.28 -18.22 15.68
C ARG A 90 -3.05 -18.81 14.98
N TRP A 91 -3.25 -19.52 13.87
CA TRP A 91 -2.19 -20.31 13.20
C TRP A 91 -2.29 -20.37 11.66
N VAL A 92 -3.35 -19.82 11.06
CA VAL A 92 -3.60 -19.90 9.60
C VAL A 92 -3.16 -18.63 8.88
N LEU A 93 -3.73 -17.50 9.26
CA LEU A 93 -3.26 -16.17 8.88
C LEU A 93 -2.06 -15.81 9.75
N ASN A 94 -0.89 -15.68 9.12
CA ASN A 94 0.34 -15.28 9.77
C ASN A 94 0.34 -13.75 9.97
N LYS A 95 0.14 -13.33 11.22
CA LYS A 95 0.09 -11.92 11.62
C LYS A 95 1.38 -11.44 12.28
N LYS A 96 2.35 -12.34 12.48
CA LYS A 96 3.62 -11.98 13.13
C LYS A 96 4.47 -11.27 12.08
N PRO A 97 4.84 -9.99 12.28
CA PRO A 97 5.65 -9.28 11.31
C PRO A 97 7.02 -9.95 11.16
N ASN A 98 7.64 -9.72 10.01
CA ASN A 98 9.06 -9.96 9.75
C ASN A 98 9.79 -8.61 9.82
N PRO A 99 10.33 -8.20 10.99
CA PRO A 99 10.94 -6.87 11.14
C PRO A 99 12.18 -6.71 10.28
N GLU A 100 12.98 -7.76 10.12
CA GLU A 100 14.20 -7.74 9.30
C GLU A 100 13.84 -7.47 7.83
N GLY A 101 12.89 -8.25 7.29
CA GLY A 101 12.38 -8.06 5.94
C GLY A 101 11.62 -6.74 5.74
N PHE A 102 11.00 -6.21 6.79
CA PHE A 102 10.40 -4.87 6.75
C PHE A 102 11.47 -3.79 6.62
N GLN A 103 12.55 -3.88 7.41
CA GLN A 103 13.61 -2.88 7.41
C GLN A 103 14.40 -2.87 6.09
N VAL A 104 14.61 -4.03 5.46
CA VAL A 104 15.20 -4.10 4.11
C VAL A 104 14.37 -3.28 3.10
N ARG A 105 13.05 -3.37 3.17
CA ARG A 105 12.15 -2.61 2.30
C ARG A 105 12.23 -1.10 2.59
N VAL A 106 12.28 -0.72 3.86
CA VAL A 106 12.48 0.68 4.28
C VAL A 106 13.80 1.23 3.71
N GLN A 107 14.91 0.50 3.84
CA GLN A 107 16.22 0.93 3.34
C GLN A 107 16.22 1.13 1.82
N ASN A 108 15.61 0.21 1.06
CA ASN A 108 15.46 0.35 -0.38
C ASN A 108 14.58 1.55 -0.76
N GLY A 109 13.49 1.77 0.00
CA GLY A 109 12.65 2.94 -0.13
C GLY A 109 13.41 4.26 0.05
N GLN A 110 14.32 4.32 1.02
CA GLN A 110 15.16 5.49 1.25
C GLN A 110 16.05 5.81 0.04
N ILE A 111 16.68 4.79 -0.55
CA ILE A 111 17.48 4.92 -1.78
C ILE A 111 16.61 5.46 -2.93
N ALA A 112 15.37 4.96 -3.08
CA ALA A 112 14.46 5.48 -4.09
C ALA A 112 14.03 6.93 -3.86
N GLY A 113 13.86 7.35 -2.60
CA GLY A 113 13.63 8.75 -2.25
C GLY A 113 14.82 9.64 -2.66
N GLU A 114 16.05 9.19 -2.46
CA GLU A 114 17.26 9.88 -2.93
C GLU A 114 17.32 9.95 -4.46
N ASN A 115 16.98 8.87 -5.15
CA ASN A 115 16.89 8.85 -6.62
C ASN A 115 15.83 9.83 -7.15
N LEU A 116 14.70 9.98 -6.47
CA LEU A 116 13.67 10.95 -6.83
C LEU A 116 14.17 12.40 -6.66
N LEU A 117 14.92 12.71 -5.60
CA LEU A 117 15.54 14.03 -5.42
C LEU A 117 16.55 14.33 -6.52
N ASN A 118 17.36 13.35 -6.89
CA ASN A 118 18.31 13.49 -8.00
C ASN A 118 17.58 13.76 -9.32
N TYR A 119 16.46 13.09 -9.57
CA TYR A 119 15.61 13.36 -10.73
C TYR A 119 15.10 14.81 -10.75
N PHE A 120 14.59 15.33 -9.62
CA PHE A 120 14.13 16.73 -9.54
C PHE A 120 15.27 17.73 -9.78
N ALA A 121 16.43 17.51 -9.17
CA ALA A 121 17.60 18.34 -9.36
C ALA A 121 18.07 18.37 -10.83
N GLN A 122 18.11 17.20 -11.49
CA GLN A 122 18.45 17.10 -12.92
C GLN A 122 17.46 17.82 -13.83
N LYS A 123 16.18 17.95 -13.41
CA LYS A 123 15.14 18.69 -14.12
C LYS A 123 15.11 20.18 -13.74
N GLY A 124 15.96 20.63 -12.82
CA GLY A 124 15.95 22.01 -12.33
C GLY A 124 14.68 22.39 -11.55
N ILE A 125 13.98 21.40 -10.98
CA ILE A 125 12.76 21.62 -10.19
C ILE A 125 13.17 21.95 -8.76
N GLN A 126 12.70 23.09 -8.25
CA GLN A 126 12.96 23.50 -6.88
C GLN A 126 12.13 22.65 -5.90
N LEU A 127 12.78 22.06 -4.90
CA LEU A 127 12.17 21.04 -4.03
C LEU A 127 11.02 21.61 -3.16
N ASP A 128 11.09 22.89 -2.79
CA ASP A 128 10.06 23.61 -2.03
C ASP A 128 8.77 23.87 -2.82
N GLN A 129 8.83 23.73 -4.15
CA GLN A 129 7.71 23.79 -5.07
C GLN A 129 7.10 22.40 -5.35
N ILE A 130 7.57 21.35 -4.69
CA ILE A 130 7.09 19.98 -4.94
C ILE A 130 6.07 19.59 -3.87
N LYS A 131 4.93 19.05 -4.33
CA LYS A 131 3.95 18.35 -3.48
C LYS A 131 3.79 16.90 -3.94
N ILE A 132 3.90 15.95 -3.01
CA ILE A 132 3.90 14.51 -3.31
C ILE A 132 2.71 13.81 -2.69
N ASP A 133 1.90 13.16 -3.52
CA ASP A 133 0.94 12.12 -3.12
C ASP A 133 1.59 10.73 -3.26
N ILE A 134 1.23 9.78 -2.40
CA ILE A 134 1.73 8.41 -2.46
C ILE A 134 0.57 7.42 -2.49
N VAL A 135 0.64 6.45 -3.39
CA VAL A 135 -0.20 5.26 -3.40
C VAL A 135 0.71 4.04 -3.28
N CYS A 136 0.58 3.28 -2.21
CA CYS A 136 1.39 2.09 -1.99
C CYS A 136 0.53 0.86 -1.76
N HIS A 137 1.00 -0.31 -2.19
CA HIS A 137 0.31 -1.57 -2.01
C HIS A 137 1.20 -2.63 -1.34
N SER A 138 0.64 -3.39 -0.38
CA SER A 138 1.28 -4.58 0.17
C SER A 138 2.69 -4.28 0.73
N MET A 139 3.73 -4.92 0.21
CA MET A 139 5.12 -4.66 0.59
C MET A 139 5.58 -3.22 0.33
N GLY A 140 4.98 -2.55 -0.66
CA GLY A 140 5.25 -1.16 -0.99
C GLY A 140 4.97 -0.19 0.16
N TYR A 141 4.20 -0.59 1.18
CA TYR A 141 4.03 0.23 2.39
C TYR A 141 5.37 0.49 3.11
N ALA A 142 6.12 -0.57 3.45
CA ALA A 142 7.42 -0.43 4.11
C ALA A 142 8.40 0.40 3.26
N TYR A 143 8.39 0.17 1.95
CA TYR A 143 9.16 0.92 0.98
C TYR A 143 8.80 2.41 0.99
N SER A 144 7.50 2.73 0.98
CA SER A 144 7.03 4.12 1.02
C SER A 144 7.46 4.87 2.28
N LEU A 145 7.61 4.19 3.42
CA LEU A 145 8.12 4.83 4.64
C LEU A 145 9.57 5.29 4.50
N GLY A 146 10.43 4.47 3.88
CA GLY A 146 11.81 4.84 3.63
C GLY A 146 11.93 6.03 2.67
N MET A 147 11.13 6.00 1.61
CA MET A 147 11.05 7.11 0.65
C MET A 147 10.59 8.40 1.34
N PHE A 148 9.54 8.31 2.17
CA PHE A 148 9.09 9.43 2.98
C PHE A 148 10.21 9.99 3.87
N ASP A 149 10.96 9.14 4.56
CA ASP A 149 12.05 9.57 5.44
C ASP A 149 13.14 10.36 4.70
N ALA A 150 13.47 10.01 3.46
CA ALA A 150 14.44 10.73 2.63
C ALA A 150 13.95 12.12 2.14
N LEU A 151 12.62 12.28 2.04
CA LEU A 151 11.96 13.40 1.37
C LEU A 151 11.35 14.42 2.33
N LYS A 152 10.92 14.01 3.54
CA LYS A 152 10.08 14.81 4.48
C LYS A 152 10.60 16.19 4.87
N SER A 153 11.89 16.44 4.78
CA SER A 153 12.48 17.77 5.07
C SER A 153 12.70 18.64 3.83
N LYS A 154 12.37 18.13 2.63
CA LYS A 154 12.74 18.75 1.35
C LYS A 154 11.54 19.11 0.49
N VAL A 155 10.44 18.36 0.60
CA VAL A 155 9.22 18.52 -0.22
C VAL A 155 7.99 18.55 0.68
N LYS A 156 6.87 19.04 0.15
CA LYS A 156 5.57 18.97 0.81
C LYS A 156 4.91 17.62 0.51
N PHE A 157 4.17 17.08 1.46
CA PHE A 157 3.36 15.89 1.25
C PHE A 157 1.89 16.26 1.11
N GLY A 158 1.24 15.60 0.15
CA GLY A 158 -0.19 15.66 -0.07
C GLY A 158 -0.87 14.50 0.64
N LYS A 159 -1.38 13.55 -0.13
CA LYS A 159 -2.23 12.46 0.36
C LYS A 159 -1.49 11.12 0.30
N LEU A 160 -1.79 10.23 1.23
CA LEU A 160 -1.24 8.87 1.30
C LEU A 160 -2.37 7.83 1.26
N LEU A 161 -2.36 6.97 0.25
CA LEU A 161 -3.26 5.82 0.13
C LEU A 161 -2.47 4.53 0.29
N ILE A 162 -2.78 3.78 1.35
CA ILE A 162 -2.13 2.54 1.72
C ILE A 162 -3.09 1.38 1.43
N LEU A 163 -2.81 0.59 0.41
CA LEU A 163 -3.63 -0.54 -0.01
C LEU A 163 -3.05 -1.84 0.56
N SER A 164 -3.84 -2.58 1.34
CA SER A 164 -3.51 -3.89 1.89
C SER A 164 -2.09 -4.03 2.45
N PRO A 165 -1.61 -3.13 3.33
CA PRO A 165 -0.20 -3.08 3.74
C PRO A 165 0.28 -4.39 4.37
N GLU A 166 1.47 -4.84 3.97
CA GLU A 166 2.11 -6.03 4.54
C GLU A 166 3.04 -5.64 5.71
N ASN A 167 3.00 -6.42 6.80
CA ASN A 167 3.70 -6.12 8.06
C ASN A 167 3.34 -4.73 8.60
N ALA A 168 2.08 -4.29 8.39
CA ALA A 168 1.63 -2.94 8.71
C ALA A 168 1.94 -2.51 10.15
N SER A 169 1.82 -3.42 11.12
CA SER A 169 2.08 -3.16 12.54
C SER A 169 3.54 -2.93 12.91
N ALA A 170 4.49 -3.16 11.98
CA ALA A 170 5.91 -3.05 12.29
C ALA A 170 6.32 -1.62 12.60
N GLN A 171 5.91 -0.65 11.78
CA GLN A 171 6.22 0.77 11.96
C GLN A 171 5.14 1.66 11.33
N GLY A 172 4.94 2.83 11.91
CA GLY A 172 4.28 3.99 11.30
C GLY A 172 5.21 5.20 11.26
N ARG A 173 4.70 6.35 10.85
CA ARG A 173 5.39 7.65 10.88
C ARG A 173 4.44 8.72 11.40
N ASP A 174 4.95 9.94 11.54
CA ASP A 174 4.11 11.09 11.83
C ASP A 174 3.23 11.41 10.61
N TRP A 175 1.95 11.06 10.71
CA TRP A 175 0.98 11.25 9.64
C TRP A 175 0.59 12.71 9.43
N SER A 176 0.95 13.63 10.34
CA SER A 176 0.66 15.06 10.20
C SER A 176 1.41 15.74 9.04
N TYR A 177 2.41 15.08 8.46
CA TYR A 177 3.07 15.53 7.23
C TYR A 177 2.16 15.46 6.01
N PHE A 178 1.14 14.61 6.03
CA PHE A 178 0.20 14.42 4.93
C PHE A 178 -1.10 15.19 5.19
N ASP A 179 -1.68 15.77 4.15
CA ASP A 179 -3.01 16.36 4.18
C ASP A 179 -4.08 15.32 4.53
N GLU A 180 -3.88 14.07 4.07
CA GLU A 180 -4.87 12.98 4.18
C GLU A 180 -4.19 11.61 4.13
N VAL A 181 -4.57 10.67 5.01
CA VAL A 181 -3.98 9.33 5.08
C VAL A 181 -5.05 8.24 5.23
N TRP A 182 -5.14 7.34 4.25
CA TRP A 182 -6.07 6.22 4.30
C TRP A 182 -5.37 4.87 4.22
N GLN A 183 -5.82 3.93 5.05
CA GLN A 183 -5.51 2.52 4.91
C GLN A 183 -6.73 1.75 4.44
N TYR A 184 -6.60 1.09 3.29
CA TYR A 184 -7.63 0.25 2.68
C TYR A 184 -7.26 -1.22 2.83
N GLY A 185 -8.22 -2.09 3.10
CA GLY A 185 -7.96 -3.54 3.07
C GLY A 185 -9.04 -4.39 3.69
N ALA A 186 -8.76 -5.68 3.84
CA ALA A 186 -9.62 -6.59 4.61
C ALA A 186 -9.72 -6.18 6.08
N ARG A 187 -10.86 -6.50 6.68
CA ARG A 187 -11.10 -6.33 8.12
C ARG A 187 -10.75 -7.62 8.85
N ALA A 188 -9.75 -7.58 9.73
CA ALA A 188 -9.30 -8.73 10.51
C ALA A 188 -9.45 -8.52 12.02
N ASP A 189 -9.52 -9.63 12.75
CA ASP A 189 -9.46 -9.70 14.22
C ASP A 189 -10.53 -8.96 15.03
N ASP A 190 -11.64 -8.54 14.41
CA ASP A 190 -12.81 -7.99 15.11
C ASP A 190 -14.10 -8.76 14.82
N LYS A 191 -15.20 -8.41 15.52
CA LYS A 191 -16.49 -9.11 15.43
C LYS A 191 -17.11 -9.08 14.01
N GLN A 192 -16.81 -8.04 13.24
CA GLN A 192 -17.34 -7.81 11.90
C GLN A 192 -16.40 -8.33 10.81
N SER A 193 -15.25 -8.90 11.17
CA SER A 193 -14.38 -9.60 10.22
C SER A 193 -15.12 -10.74 9.52
N ASP A 194 -14.71 -10.99 8.27
CA ASP A 194 -15.16 -12.14 7.50
C ASP A 194 -14.57 -13.45 8.08
N PRO A 195 -15.16 -14.64 7.81
CA PRO A 195 -14.48 -15.91 8.03
C PRO A 195 -13.09 -15.95 7.38
N ILE A 196 -12.14 -16.68 7.97
CA ILE A 196 -10.73 -16.74 7.54
C ILE A 196 -10.59 -17.05 6.05
N CYS A 197 -11.42 -17.95 5.50
CA CYS A 197 -11.38 -18.31 4.07
C CYS A 197 -11.68 -17.14 3.11
N TYR A 198 -12.28 -16.05 3.61
CA TYR A 198 -12.60 -14.83 2.88
C TYR A 198 -11.69 -13.64 3.25
N GLN A 199 -10.78 -13.80 4.21
CA GLN A 199 -9.84 -12.73 4.61
C GLN A 199 -8.62 -12.66 3.69
N ASP A 200 -7.88 -11.57 3.80
CA ASP A 200 -6.54 -11.44 3.22
C ASP A 200 -5.58 -12.37 3.97
N GLY A 201 -5.00 -13.33 3.24
CA GLY A 201 -3.99 -14.22 3.76
C GLY A 201 -2.58 -13.98 3.20
N ILE A 202 -2.47 -13.15 2.16
CA ILE A 202 -1.16 -12.71 1.66
C ILE A 202 -0.53 -11.77 2.67
N ALA A 203 -1.31 -10.81 3.16
CA ALA A 203 -0.99 -9.80 4.16
C ALA A 203 -2.18 -9.69 5.16
N PRO A 204 -2.36 -10.58 6.15
CA PRO A 204 -3.39 -10.41 7.16
C PRO A 204 -3.38 -9.01 7.75
N GLN A 205 -4.49 -8.32 7.55
CA GLN A 205 -4.55 -6.87 7.66
C GLN A 205 -4.62 -6.40 9.11
N VAL A 206 -3.65 -5.59 9.51
CA VAL A 206 -3.61 -4.91 10.81
C VAL A 206 -3.52 -3.40 10.58
N ALA A 207 -3.90 -2.60 11.58
CA ALA A 207 -3.77 -1.14 11.48
C ALA A 207 -2.30 -0.74 11.34
N VAL A 208 -1.99 0.21 10.44
CA VAL A 208 -0.70 0.89 10.46
C VAL A 208 -0.62 1.75 11.73
N PRO A 209 0.49 1.72 12.50
CA PRO A 209 0.60 2.46 13.75
C PRO A 209 0.28 3.94 13.61
N GLY A 210 -0.57 4.49 14.48
CA GLY A 210 -0.95 5.90 14.49
C GLY A 210 -2.07 6.27 13.52
N ILE A 211 -2.57 5.36 12.67
CA ILE A 211 -3.67 5.67 11.74
C ILE A 211 -4.97 6.03 12.47
N GLU A 212 -5.14 5.51 13.68
CA GLU A 212 -6.23 5.78 14.58
C GLU A 212 -6.21 7.19 15.18
N THR A 213 -5.07 7.88 15.15
CA THR A 213 -4.94 9.26 15.65
C THR A 213 -5.17 10.31 14.57
N VAL A 214 -5.20 9.90 13.30
CA VAL A 214 -5.51 10.79 12.17
C VAL A 214 -6.99 11.22 12.29
N PRO A 215 -7.30 12.53 12.13
CA PRO A 215 -8.67 13.00 12.19
C PRO A 215 -9.59 12.24 11.23
N HIS A 216 -10.80 11.89 11.68
CA HIS A 216 -11.74 11.08 10.89
C HIS A 216 -12.08 11.67 9.51
N ALA A 217 -11.99 13.00 9.36
CA ALA A 217 -12.25 13.72 8.11
C ALA A 217 -11.09 13.63 7.10
N SER A 218 -9.87 13.38 7.57
CA SER A 218 -8.65 13.31 6.75
C SER A 218 -7.96 11.95 6.84
N GLY A 219 -8.62 10.93 7.38
CA GLY A 219 -8.04 9.60 7.36
C GLY A 219 -8.71 8.51 8.18
N GLY A 220 -7.97 7.40 8.25
CA GLY A 220 -8.32 6.20 8.98
C GLY A 220 -8.37 4.97 8.09
N ARG A 221 -9.11 3.95 8.54
CA ARG A 221 -9.24 2.67 7.85
C ARG A 221 -10.55 2.57 7.07
N ILE A 222 -10.46 2.08 5.84
CA ILE A 222 -11.56 1.71 4.96
C ILE A 222 -11.48 0.21 4.69
N PHE A 223 -12.61 -0.48 4.85
CA PHE A 223 -12.66 -1.93 4.71
C PHE A 223 -13.38 -2.35 3.45
N ILE A 224 -13.03 -3.53 2.94
CA ILE A 224 -13.84 -4.23 1.93
C ILE A 224 -15.30 -4.27 2.43
N PRO A 225 -16.28 -3.78 1.65
CA PRO A 225 -17.68 -3.76 2.07
C PRO A 225 -18.18 -5.13 2.51
N THR A 226 -19.07 -5.15 3.51
CA THR A 226 -19.72 -6.38 3.98
C THR A 226 -20.62 -6.98 2.89
N SER A 227 -21.18 -6.14 2.03
CA SER A 227 -21.96 -6.51 0.83
C SER A 227 -21.10 -7.05 -0.32
N TRP A 228 -19.77 -6.88 -0.29
CA TRP A 228 -18.91 -7.32 -1.38
C TRP A 228 -18.99 -8.86 -1.56
N PRO A 229 -19.22 -9.37 -2.79
CA PRO A 229 -19.51 -10.78 -3.01
C PRO A 229 -18.43 -11.72 -2.44
N ARG A 230 -18.85 -12.76 -1.71
CA ARG A 230 -17.93 -13.74 -1.09
C ARG A 230 -17.01 -14.43 -2.09
N ASN A 231 -17.48 -14.68 -3.32
CA ASN A 231 -16.67 -15.28 -4.39
C ASN A 231 -15.58 -14.33 -4.93
N LYS A 232 -15.63 -13.04 -4.59
CA LYS A 232 -14.60 -12.02 -4.86
C LYS A 232 -13.71 -11.73 -3.65
N LYS A 233 -13.88 -12.44 -2.54
CA LYS A 233 -13.04 -12.40 -1.34
C LYS A 233 -12.22 -13.69 -1.20
N GLY A 234 -11.20 -13.66 -0.37
CA GLY A 234 -10.41 -14.83 0.02
C GLY A 234 -8.92 -14.58 0.09
N PHE A 235 -8.17 -15.61 0.48
CA PHE A 235 -6.75 -15.53 0.82
C PHE A 235 -5.94 -14.66 -0.15
N ILE A 236 -6.12 -14.87 -1.46
CA ILE A 236 -5.49 -14.08 -2.53
C ILE A 236 -6.36 -12.88 -2.95
N LYS A 237 -7.67 -13.09 -3.12
CA LYS A 237 -8.59 -12.12 -3.73
C LYS A 237 -8.84 -10.89 -2.85
N SER A 238 -8.78 -11.02 -1.54
CA SER A 238 -8.91 -9.89 -0.61
C SER A 238 -7.65 -9.02 -0.54
N HIS A 239 -6.57 -9.43 -1.19
CA HIS A 239 -5.30 -8.71 -1.26
C HIS A 239 -5.02 -8.15 -2.65
N HIS A 240 -5.10 -9.02 -3.66
CA HIS A 240 -4.56 -8.77 -4.98
C HIS A 240 -5.37 -7.71 -5.76
N LEU A 241 -4.69 -6.72 -6.34
CA LEU A 241 -5.30 -5.55 -6.97
C LEU A 241 -6.32 -5.87 -8.08
N LEU A 242 -6.12 -6.96 -8.83
CA LEU A 242 -7.11 -7.44 -9.82
C LEU A 242 -8.52 -7.71 -9.24
N TYR A 243 -8.65 -7.94 -7.93
CA TYR A 243 -9.93 -8.21 -7.24
C TYR A 243 -10.39 -7.03 -6.37
N TYR A 244 -9.70 -5.89 -6.47
CA TYR A 244 -9.93 -4.70 -5.66
C TYR A 244 -11.01 -3.78 -6.23
N GLN A 245 -11.91 -4.28 -7.08
CA GLN A 245 -12.93 -3.46 -7.75
C GLN A 245 -13.89 -2.77 -6.77
N TRP A 246 -14.00 -3.26 -5.54
CA TRP A 246 -14.74 -2.58 -4.48
C TRP A 246 -14.22 -1.16 -4.21
N PHE A 247 -12.96 -0.85 -4.52
CA PHE A 247 -12.42 0.51 -4.49
C PHE A 247 -13.23 1.49 -5.35
N HIS A 248 -13.80 1.00 -6.46
CA HIS A 248 -14.64 1.81 -7.34
C HIS A 248 -16.04 2.06 -6.76
N GLU A 249 -16.46 1.31 -5.74
CA GLU A 249 -17.75 1.52 -5.07
C GLU A 249 -17.75 2.75 -4.16
N ILE A 250 -16.57 3.21 -3.73
CA ILE A 250 -16.42 4.44 -2.94
C ILE A 250 -16.60 5.63 -3.88
N LYS A 251 -17.63 6.44 -3.64
CA LYS A 251 -18.09 7.56 -4.47
C LYS A 251 -17.72 8.92 -3.86
N PRO A 252 -17.77 10.01 -4.65
CA PRO A 252 -17.66 11.35 -4.10
C PRO A 252 -18.61 11.56 -2.90
N GLY A 253 -18.05 12.06 -1.79
CA GLY A 253 -18.78 12.23 -0.52
C GLY A 253 -18.66 11.05 0.43
N ASP A 254 -18.30 9.86 -0.04
CA ASP A 254 -18.06 8.71 0.84
C ASP A 254 -16.78 8.89 1.64
N ARG A 255 -16.79 8.41 2.88
CA ARG A 255 -15.59 8.36 3.71
C ARG A 255 -14.53 7.51 3.01
N GLY A 256 -13.34 8.07 2.90
CA GLY A 256 -12.23 7.43 2.22
C GLY A 256 -12.05 7.83 0.77
N TYR A 257 -13.01 8.52 0.13
CA TYR A 257 -12.92 8.83 -1.30
C TYR A 257 -11.65 9.62 -1.66
N PHE A 258 -10.65 8.89 -2.14
CA PHE A 258 -9.31 9.41 -2.42
C PHE A 258 -9.31 10.20 -3.72
N GLN A 259 -9.34 11.53 -3.61
CA GLN A 259 -9.36 12.47 -4.72
C GLN A 259 -8.51 13.70 -4.41
N LEU A 260 -8.12 14.43 -5.45
CA LEU A 260 -7.60 15.79 -5.31
C LEU A 260 -8.77 16.71 -4.92
N THR A 261 -8.66 17.38 -3.78
CA THR A 261 -9.58 18.44 -3.39
C THR A 261 -9.11 19.73 -4.02
N ASN A 262 -9.99 20.38 -4.81
CA ASN A 262 -9.76 21.72 -5.34
C ASN A 262 -9.67 22.76 -4.22
#